data_AF-A0A359AXP3-F1
#
_entry.id   AF-A0A359AXP3-F1
#
_cell.length_a   1.000
_cell.length_b   1.000
_cell.length_c   1.000
_cell.angle_alpha   90.00
_cell.angle_beta   90.00
_cell.angle_gamma   90.00
#
_symmetry.space_group_name_H-M   'P 1'
#
loop_
_entity.id
_entity.type
_entity.pdbx_description
1 polymer ?
#
loop_
_entity_poly.entity_id
_entity_poly.type
_entity_poly.pdbx_seq_one_letter_code
_entity_poly.pdbx_strand_id
1 'polypeptide(L)' 'VEKEAMRRCILDEGKRLDGRTTTEIRPIWCEVDALPSPHGSAIFTRGETQSLTTVTLGT' A
#
# COMPACT_ATOMS: atom_id res chain seq x y z
N VAL A 1 -2.52 6.11 26.98
CA VAL A 1 -2.95 7.51 26.71
C VAL A 1 -2.83 7.84 25.22
N GLU A 2 -1.76 7.43 24.52
CA GLU A 2 -1.57 7.77 23.10
C GLU A 2 -2.66 7.20 22.17
N LYS A 3 -3.07 5.94 22.36
CA LYS A 3 -4.15 5.33 21.56
C LYS A 3 -5.44 6.14 21.59
N GLU A 4 -5.79 6.66 22.76
CA GLU A 4 -7.04 7.41 22.96
C GLU A 4 -6.95 8.82 22.38
N ALA A 5 -5.79 9.48 22.52
CA ALA A 5 -5.51 10.75 21.85
C ALA A 5 -5.54 10.63 20.32
N MET A 6 -4.93 9.58 19.77
CA MET A 6 -4.91 9.32 18.32
C MET A 6 -6.32 9.02 17.78
N ARG A 7 -7.13 8.28 18.54
CA ARG A 7 -8.54 8.05 18.21
C ARG A 7 -9.34 9.36 18.20
N ARG A 8 -9.11 10.26 19.17
CA ARG A 8 -9.75 11.60 19.19
C ARG A 8 -9.34 12.43 17.98
N CYS A 9 -8.06 12.47 17.60
CA CYS A 9 -7.60 13.18 16.40
C CYS A 9 -8.33 12.73 15.12
N ILE A 10 -8.57 11.42 14.96
CA ILE A 10 -9.37 10.92 13.82
C ILE A 10 -10.83 11.37 13.91
N LEU A 11 -11.44 11.30 15.10
CA LEU A 11 -12.86 11.60 15.29
C LEU A 11 -13.17 13.11 15.20
N ASP A 12 -12.29 13.94 15.74
CA ASP A 12 -12.49 15.38 15.88
C ASP A 12 -11.94 16.17 14.68
N GLU A 13 -10.76 15.77 14.15
CA GLU A 13 -10.09 16.46 13.05
C GLU A 13 -10.20 15.74 11.71
N GLY A 14 -10.70 14.49 11.69
CA GLY A 14 -10.82 13.69 10.47
C GLY A 14 -9.47 13.22 9.89
N LYS A 15 -8.38 13.39 10.65
CA LYS A 15 -7.00 13.11 10.20
C LYS A 15 -6.44 11.86 10.85
N ARG A 16 -5.76 11.06 10.04
CA ARG A 16 -4.98 9.89 10.49
C ARG A 16 -3.58 10.31 10.93
N LEU A 17 -2.85 9.37 11.53
CA LEU A 17 -1.48 9.60 12.04
C LEU A 17 -0.51 10.17 10.98
N ASP A 18 -0.67 9.77 9.73
CA ASP A 18 0.15 10.19 8.60
C ASP A 18 -0.44 11.39 7.83
N GLY A 19 -1.38 12.12 8.45
CA GLY A 19 -2.00 13.32 7.90
C GLY A 19 -3.09 13.08 6.87
N ARG A 20 -3.30 11.84 6.44
CA ARG A 20 -4.31 11.47 5.44
C ARG A 20 -5.73 11.53 5.99
N THR A 21 -6.69 11.76 5.11
CA THR A 21 -8.11 11.58 5.45
C THR A 21 -8.46 10.10 5.63
N THR A 22 -9.68 9.81 6.13
CA THR A 22 -10.14 8.44 6.33
C THR A 22 -10.36 7.68 5.02
N THR A 23 -10.57 8.37 3.91
CA THR A 23 -10.82 7.80 2.57
C THR A 23 -9.64 7.92 1.61
N GLU A 24 -8.59 8.65 2.00
CA GLU A 24 -7.41 8.86 1.16
C GLU A 24 -6.50 7.63 1.11
N ILE A 25 -6.22 7.19 -0.11
CA ILE A 25 -5.35 6.06 -0.40
C ILE A 25 -3.91 6.56 -0.52
N ARG A 26 -2.96 5.80 0.05
CA ARG A 26 -1.52 6.09 -0.11
C ARG A 26 -1.10 6.04 -1.59
N PRO A 27 -0.07 6.78 -2.02
CA PRO A 27 0.42 6.73 -3.39
C PRO A 27 0.62 5.30 -3.89
N ILE A 28 0.12 5.00 -5.09
CA ILE A 28 0.21 3.70 -5.74
C ILE A 28 1.14 3.81 -6.93
N TRP A 29 2.03 2.83 -7.08
CA TRP A 29 2.84 2.64 -8.26
C TRP A 29 2.86 1.16 -8.63
N CYS A 30 2.77 0.88 -9.93
CA CYS A 30 2.73 -0.47 -10.47
C CYS A 30 3.65 -0.58 -11.68
N GLU A 31 4.36 -1.69 -11.79
CA GLU A 31 5.16 -2.05 -12.97
C GLU A 31 4.96 -3.53 -13.28
N VAL A 32 4.83 -3.85 -14.57
CA VAL A 32 4.77 -5.22 -15.10
C VAL A 32 6.09 -5.54 -15.79
N ASP A 33 6.41 -6.83 -15.92
CA ASP A 33 7.64 -7.31 -16.56
C ASP A 33 8.94 -6.83 -15.86
N ALA A 34 8.86 -6.63 -14.55
CA ALA A 34 9.98 -6.20 -13.72
C ALA A 34 11.13 -7.23 -13.62
N LEU A 35 10.87 -8.50 -13.93
CA LEU A 35 11.86 -9.58 -13.94
C LEU A 35 11.94 -10.26 -15.30
N PRO A 36 13.15 -10.65 -15.74
CA PRO A 36 13.36 -11.18 -17.09
C PRO A 36 12.99 -12.66 -17.27
N SER A 37 12.79 -13.44 -16.21
CA SER A 37 12.74 -14.91 -16.27
C SER A 37 11.37 -15.57 -16.00
N PRO A 38 10.56 -15.13 -15.02
CA PRO A 38 9.24 -15.73 -14.78
C PRO A 38 8.30 -15.58 -16.00
N HIS A 39 7.29 -16.44 -16.14
CA HIS A 39 6.30 -16.30 -17.22
C HIS A 39 5.51 -14.98 -17.13
N GLY A 40 5.39 -14.41 -15.93
CA GLY A 40 4.95 -13.05 -15.72
C GLY A 40 5.50 -12.52 -14.40
N SER A 41 5.71 -11.21 -14.33
CA SER A 41 6.14 -10.54 -13.08
C SER A 41 5.50 -9.17 -12.93
N ALA A 42 5.29 -8.75 -11.69
CA ALA A 42 4.80 -7.43 -11.37
C ALA A 42 5.31 -6.94 -10.00
N ILE A 43 5.57 -5.64 -9.90
CA ILE A 43 5.78 -4.94 -8.64
C ILE A 43 4.57 -4.05 -8.37
N PHE A 44 4.01 -4.17 -7.17
CA PHE A 44 2.97 -3.30 -6.66
C PHE A 44 3.44 -2.60 -5.40
N THR A 45 3.40 -1.27 -5.40
CA THR A 45 3.76 -0.44 -4.25
C THR A 45 2.56 0.43 -3.86
N ARG A 46 2.21 0.44 -2.56
CA ARG A 46 1.21 1.33 -1.97
C ARG A 46 1.72 1.95 -0.68
N GLY A 47 2.19 3.20 -0.76
CA GLY A 47 3.00 3.81 0.30
C GLY A 47 4.22 2.95 0.58
N GLU A 48 4.44 2.61 1.84
CA GLU A 48 5.57 1.77 2.27
C GLU A 48 5.33 0.25 2.08
N THR A 49 4.10 -0.17 1.74
CA THR A 49 3.83 -1.59 1.46
C THR A 49 4.20 -1.90 0.02
N GLN A 50 5.15 -2.81 -0.19
CA GLN A 50 5.56 -3.29 -1.51
C GLN A 50 5.40 -4.81 -1.63
N SER A 51 4.97 -5.28 -2.80
CA SER A 51 4.90 -6.70 -3.15
C SER A 51 5.51 -6.92 -4.54
N LEU A 52 6.37 -7.93 -4.64
CA LEU A 52 6.84 -8.50 -5.90
C LEU A 52 6.12 -9.83 -6.11
N THR A 53 5.46 -9.99 -7.25
CA THR A 53 4.68 -11.18 -7.58
C THR A 53 5.16 -11.76 -8.90
N THR A 54 5.26 -13.09 -8.96
CA THR A 54 5.65 -13.84 -10.16
C THR A 54 4.59 -14.86 -10.53
N VAL A 55 4.42 -15.13 -11.81
CA VAL A 55 3.52 -16.14 -12.36
C VAL A 55 4.35 -17.27 -12.97
N THR A 56 3.95 -18.50 -12.68
CA THR A 56 4.46 -19.72 -13.30
C THR A 56 3.28 -20.47 -13.92
N LEU A 57 3.47 -20.97 -15.13
CA LEU A 57 2.47 -21.74 -15.89
C LEU A 57 2.98 -23.18 -15.99
N GLY A 58 2.15 -24.15 -15.62
CA GLY A 58 2.46 -25.58 -15.72
C GLY A 58 1.42 -26.30 -16.57
N THR A 59 1.74 -27.52 -17.00
CA THR A 59 0.85 -28.45 -17.73
C THR A 59 0.34 -29.55 -16.83
#